data_AF-A0A8H5A043-F1
#
_entry.id   AF-A0A8H5A043-F1
#
_cell.length_a   1.000
_cell.length_b   1.000
_cell.length_c   1.000
_cell.angle_alpha   90.00
_cell.angle_beta   90.00
_cell.angle_gamma   90.00
#
_symmetry.space_group_name_H-M   'P 1'
#
loop_
_entity.id
_entity.type
_entity.pdbx_description
1 polymer ?
#
loop_
_entity_poly.entity_id
_entity_poly.type
_entity_poly.pdbx_seq_one_letter_code
_entity_poly.pdbx_strand_id
1 'polypeptide(L)'
;MPLGILEAKGIEHVPGASPNPIGTTQYFDDPSRPQVAGEHHGNLKRVQVGTETIILIPQPSDDPNDPLNWSLLRRGLVTFLLCFAGILATALGPILAANTITISLLFSKDFTKVALLT
;
A
#
# COMPACT_ATOMS: atom_id res chain seq x y z
N MET A 1 -28.11 21.22 12.40
CA MET A 1 -27.14 20.46 11.58
C MET A 1 -27.28 18.97 11.94
N PRO A 2 -27.90 18.09 11.12
CA PRO A 2 -28.21 16.72 11.55
C PRO A 2 -27.42 15.61 10.84
N LEU A 3 -26.47 15.89 9.94
CA LEU A 3 -25.85 14.86 9.08
C LEU A 3 -24.32 14.80 9.08
N GLY A 4 -23.64 15.14 10.18
CA GLY A 4 -22.27 14.68 10.46
C GLY A 4 -21.16 14.97 9.42
N ILE A 5 -21.43 15.78 8.40
CA ILE A 5 -20.44 16.23 7.43
C ILE A 5 -19.82 17.51 8.00
N LEU A 6 -18.55 17.43 8.37
CA LEU A 6 -17.76 18.60 8.72
C LEU A 6 -17.56 19.44 7.46
N GLU A 7 -17.97 20.70 7.54
CA GLU A 7 -17.73 21.69 6.49
C GLU A 7 -16.22 21.89 6.33
N ALA A 8 -15.72 21.79 5.09
CA ALA A 8 -14.30 21.99 4.81
C ALA A 8 -13.92 23.44 5.14
N LYS A 9 -13.06 23.64 6.12
CA LYS A 9 -12.57 24.97 6.49
C LYS A 9 -11.62 25.47 5.40
N GLY A 10 -12.13 26.37 4.55
CA GLY A 10 -11.35 27.00 3.47
C GLY A 10 -12.05 27.06 2.11
N ILE A 11 -13.33 26.74 2.00
CA ILE A 11 -14.08 26.94 0.75
C ILE A 11 -14.38 28.43 0.60
N GLU A 12 -13.41 29.16 0.07
CA GLU A 12 -13.64 30.50 -0.44
C GLU A 12 -14.51 30.38 -1.68
N HIS A 13 -15.66 31.04 -1.61
CA HIS A 13 -16.68 31.12 -2.64
C HIS A 13 -16.09 31.68 -3.95
N VAL A 14 -16.27 30.98 -5.08
CA VAL A 14 -15.81 31.46 -6.39
C VAL A 14 -16.99 31.82 -7.28
N PRO A 15 -17.35 33.12 -7.38
CA PRO A 15 -18.02 33.65 -8.56
C PRO A 15 -17.03 33.67 -9.72
N GLY A 16 -17.54 33.47 -10.94
CA GLY A 16 -16.78 33.16 -12.14
C GLY A 16 -15.56 34.04 -12.45
N ALA A 17 -14.62 33.40 -13.16
CA ALA A 17 -13.53 33.97 -13.96
C ALA A 17 -12.41 34.70 -13.19
N SER A 18 -11.42 33.93 -12.73
CA SER A 18 -10.05 34.43 -12.57
C SER A 18 -9.18 33.88 -13.71
N PRO A 19 -8.30 34.68 -14.35
CA PRO A 19 -7.57 34.30 -15.56
C PRO A 19 -6.39 33.34 -15.32
N ASN A 20 -6.19 32.86 -14.10
CA ASN A 20 -4.98 32.13 -13.72
C ASN A 20 -5.35 30.85 -12.95
N PRO A 21 -5.38 29.67 -13.61
CA PRO A 21 -5.83 28.44 -12.98
C PRO A 21 -4.70 27.83 -12.14
N ILE A 22 -4.58 28.28 -10.89
CA ILE A 22 -3.84 27.55 -9.86
C ILE A 22 -4.86 26.68 -9.13
N GLY A 23 -4.88 25.39 -9.44
CA GLY A 23 -5.62 24.40 -8.65
C GLY A 23 -7.07 24.17 -9.07
N THR A 24 -7.29 23.72 -10.29
CA THR A 24 -8.46 22.89 -10.63
C THR A 24 -7.94 21.69 -11.38
N THR A 25 -8.30 20.47 -10.94
CA THR A 25 -8.07 19.24 -11.69
C THR A 25 -8.57 19.46 -13.12
N GLN A 26 -7.64 19.67 -14.05
CA GLN A 26 -7.98 19.70 -15.47
C GLN A 26 -8.40 18.26 -15.81
N TYR A 27 -9.71 18.03 -15.91
CA TYR A 27 -10.24 16.84 -16.55
C TYR A 27 -9.98 17.01 -18.04
N PHE A 28 -9.09 16.17 -18.58
CA PHE A 28 -8.75 16.21 -19.99
C PHE A 28 -9.62 15.22 -20.77
N ASP A 29 -9.95 15.60 -22.00
CA ASP A 29 -10.81 14.83 -22.91
C ASP A 29 -10.18 13.50 -23.36
N ASP A 30 -8.86 13.30 -23.19
CA ASP A 30 -8.17 12.08 -23.60
C ASP A 30 -7.24 11.53 -22.50
N PRO A 31 -7.61 10.42 -21.81
CA PRO A 31 -6.78 9.79 -20.78
C PRO A 31 -5.51 9.13 -21.32
N SER A 32 -5.35 9.04 -22.66
CA SER A 32 -4.25 8.35 -23.32
C SER A 32 -2.98 9.20 -23.47
N ARG A 33 -3.07 10.52 -23.30
CA ARG A 33 -1.99 11.45 -23.65
C ARG A 33 -1.18 11.89 -22.41
N PRO A 34 0.14 11.63 -22.36
CA PRO A 34 0.98 12.10 -21.25
C PRO A 34 1.03 13.62 -21.17
N GLN A 35 0.93 14.18 -19.97
CA GLN A 35 0.97 15.63 -19.77
C GLN A 35 2.39 16.15 -19.72
N VAL A 36 2.79 16.95 -20.70
CA VAL A 36 4.09 17.62 -20.72
C VAL A 36 4.06 18.82 -19.75
N ALA A 37 5.07 18.90 -18.88
CA ALA A 37 5.15 19.89 -17.82
C ALA A 37 5.50 21.29 -18.37
N GLY A 38 4.56 22.22 -18.29
CA GLY A 38 4.81 23.66 -18.50
C GLY A 38 5.44 24.36 -17.28
N GLU A 39 5.85 25.63 -17.44
CA GLU A 39 6.53 26.43 -16.40
C GLU A 39 5.74 26.52 -15.08
N HIS A 40 4.41 26.50 -15.12
CA HIS A 40 3.55 26.69 -13.94
C HIS A 40 3.31 25.44 -13.08
N HIS A 41 3.82 24.26 -13.44
CA HIS A 41 3.53 23.00 -12.72
C HIS A 41 4.60 22.61 -11.68
N GLY A 42 5.41 23.56 -11.20
CA GLY A 42 6.65 23.27 -10.44
C GLY A 42 6.43 22.46 -9.16
N ASN A 43 5.23 22.53 -8.62
CA ASN A 43 4.83 21.91 -7.35
C ASN A 43 4.40 20.44 -7.51
N LEU A 44 4.34 19.93 -8.75
CA LEU A 44 3.90 18.58 -9.08
C LEU A 44 5.11 17.68 -9.34
N LYS A 45 5.07 16.45 -8.83
CA LYS A 45 6.05 15.42 -9.15
C LYS A 45 5.95 15.06 -10.62
N ARG A 46 7.12 14.97 -11.25
CA ARG A 46 7.31 14.79 -12.69
C ARG A 46 8.38 13.73 -12.94
N VAL A 47 8.33 13.13 -14.11
CA VAL A 47 9.36 12.21 -14.61
C VAL A 47 9.84 12.69 -15.97
N GLN A 48 11.14 12.63 -16.22
CA GLN A 48 11.68 12.94 -17.55
C GLN A 48 11.68 11.68 -18.41
N VAL A 49 11.05 11.75 -19.58
CA VAL A 49 11.03 10.67 -20.57
C VAL A 49 11.58 11.23 -21.88
N GLY A 50 12.85 10.91 -22.16
CA GLY A 50 13.58 11.50 -23.28
C GLY A 50 13.75 13.01 -23.12
N THR A 51 13.22 13.77 -24.07
CA THR A 51 13.27 15.25 -24.08
C THR A 51 12.08 15.89 -23.38
N GLU A 52 11.04 15.13 -23.05
CA GLU A 52 9.82 15.64 -22.44
C GLU A 52 9.81 15.38 -20.93
N THR A 53 9.31 16.36 -20.17
CA THR A 53 9.04 16.19 -18.74
C THR A 53 7.56 15.92 -18.58
N ILE A 54 7.19 14.75 -18.06
CA ILE A 54 5.80 14.31 -17.93
C ILE A 54 5.35 14.50 -16.47
N ILE A 55 4.18 15.08 -16.25
CA ILE A 55 3.54 15.19 -14.93
C ILE A 55 2.93 13.83 -14.56
N LEU A 56 3.21 13.36 -13.35
CA LEU A 56 2.66 12.09 -12.86
C LEU A 56 1.22 12.29 -12.39
N ILE A 57 0.27 11.58 -13.00
CA ILE A 57 -1.14 11.60 -12.58
C ILE A 57 -1.64 10.16 -12.43
N PRO A 58 -2.18 9.79 -11.25
CA PRO A 58 -2.24 10.58 -10.02
C PRO A 58 -0.85 10.90 -9.43
N GLN A 59 -0.77 11.93 -8.58
CA GLN A 59 0.48 12.33 -7.94
C GLN A 59 0.91 11.29 -6.89
N PRO A 60 2.20 10.88 -6.83
CA PRO A 60 2.71 9.96 -5.83
C PRO A 60 2.55 10.51 -4.41
N SER A 61 2.14 9.66 -3.46
CA SER A 61 2.00 10.02 -2.05
C SER A 61 3.33 10.44 -1.42
N ASP A 62 3.31 11.48 -0.58
CA ASP A 62 4.44 11.95 0.25
C ASP A 62 4.33 11.50 1.71
N ASP A 63 3.38 10.63 2.05
CA ASP A 63 3.19 10.17 3.43
C ASP A 63 4.42 9.35 3.91
N PRO A 64 5.08 9.75 5.02
CA PRO A 64 6.20 8.99 5.58
C PRO A 64 5.81 7.60 6.13
N ASN A 65 4.52 7.37 6.38
CA ASN A 65 4.00 6.07 6.79
C ASN A 65 3.70 5.15 5.61
N ASP A 66 3.78 5.64 4.37
CA ASP A 66 3.62 4.83 3.18
C ASP A 66 4.80 3.85 3.05
N PRO A 67 4.57 2.52 3.06
CA PRO A 67 5.61 1.53 2.79
C PRO A 67 6.38 1.80 1.50
N LEU A 68 5.74 2.46 0.52
CA LEU A 68 6.33 2.86 -0.75
C LEU A 68 7.31 4.04 -0.66
N ASN A 69 7.41 4.71 0.50
CA ASN A 69 8.37 5.78 0.77
C ASN A 69 9.51 5.35 1.71
N TRP A 70 9.44 4.17 2.32
CA TRP A 70 10.47 3.69 3.27
C TRP A 70 11.82 3.43 2.61
N SER A 71 12.92 3.45 3.39
CA SER A 71 14.23 3.00 2.90
C SER A 71 14.19 1.52 2.52
N LEU A 72 15.01 1.12 1.53
CA LEU A 72 15.06 -0.28 1.04
C LEU A 72 15.33 -1.29 2.16
N LEU A 73 16.16 -0.92 3.14
CA LEU A 73 16.44 -1.76 4.31
C LEU A 73 15.21 -1.97 5.18
N ARG A 74 14.44 -0.90 5.48
CA ARG A 74 13.21 -1.02 6.28
C ARG A 74 12.19 -1.91 5.59
N ARG A 75 11.99 -1.73 4.27
CA ARG A 75 11.08 -2.59 3.49
C ARG A 75 11.55 -4.03 3.49
N GLY A 76 12.84 -4.26 3.22
CA GLY A 76 13.43 -5.60 3.18
C GLY A 76 13.30 -6.35 4.51
N LEU A 77 13.59 -5.68 5.64
CA LEU A 77 13.46 -6.28 6.97
C LEU A 77 12.02 -6.64 7.32
N VAL A 78 11.06 -5.76 7.03
CA VAL A 78 9.64 -6.04 7.28
C VAL A 78 9.15 -7.21 6.43
N THR A 79 9.47 -7.22 5.13
CA THR A 79 9.11 -8.34 4.24
C THR A 79 9.75 -9.65 4.71
N PHE A 80 11.02 -9.64 5.10
CA PHE A 80 11.69 -10.81 5.65
C PHE A 80 11.00 -11.34 6.91
N LEU A 81 10.65 -10.46 7.85
CA LEU A 81 9.96 -10.84 9.08
C LEU A 81 8.58 -11.46 8.80
N LEU A 82 7.82 -10.90 7.85
CA LEU A 82 6.53 -11.46 7.44
C LEU A 82 6.69 -12.84 6.80
N CYS A 83 7.66 -13.01 5.90
CA CYS A 83 7.97 -14.30 5.30
C CYS A 83 8.40 -15.33 6.37
N PHE A 84 9.29 -14.93 7.28
CA PHE A 84 9.77 -15.80 8.35
C PHE A 84 8.63 -16.22 9.30
N ALA A 85 7.77 -15.28 9.69
CA ALA A 85 6.58 -15.59 10.49
C ALA A 85 5.65 -16.57 9.76
N GLY A 86 5.47 -16.40 8.44
CA GLY A 86 4.71 -17.33 7.60
C GLY A 86 5.31 -18.74 7.56
N ILE A 87 6.63 -18.85 7.48
CA ILE A 87 7.34 -20.14 7.54
C ILE A 87 7.09 -20.82 8.89
N LEU A 88 7.26 -20.08 10.00
CA LEU A 88 7.02 -20.64 11.34
C LEU A 88 5.57 -21.10 11.49
N ALA A 89 4.60 -20.27 11.11
CA ALA A 89 3.18 -20.62 11.19
C ALA A 89 2.83 -21.87 10.37
N THR A 90 3.43 -22.03 9.19
CA THR A 90 3.15 -23.17 8.29
C THR A 90 3.89 -24.44 8.70
N ALA A 91 5.12 -24.33 9.23
CA ALA A 91 5.96 -25.48 9.57
C ALA A 91 5.48 -26.24 10.80
N LEU A 92 4.77 -25.59 11.74
CA LEU A 92 4.33 -26.20 13.00
C LEU A 92 3.40 -27.41 12.78
N GLY A 93 2.46 -27.33 11.84
CA GLY A 93 1.53 -28.43 11.54
C GLY A 93 2.24 -29.71 11.05
N PRO A 94 3.03 -29.65 9.97
CA PRO A 94 3.80 -30.79 9.49
C PRO A 94 4.78 -31.37 10.52
N ILE A 95 5.43 -30.53 11.33
CA ILE A 95 6.32 -31.00 12.42
C ILE A 95 5.53 -31.79 13.46
N LEU A 96 4.33 -31.31 13.83
CA LEU A 96 3.49 -31.97 14.82
C LEU A 96 2.93 -33.29 14.27
N ALA A 97 2.43 -33.28 13.03
CA ALA A 97 1.94 -34.47 12.33
C ALA A 97 3.03 -35.54 12.13
N ALA A 98 4.27 -35.14 11.83
CA ALA A 98 5.39 -36.07 11.69
C ALA A 98 5.70 -36.79 13.01
N ASN A 99 5.41 -36.17 14.16
CA ASN A 99 5.67 -36.71 15.49
C ASN A 99 4.48 -37.44 16.12
N THR A 100 3.33 -37.54 15.43
CA THR A 100 2.11 -38.18 15.95
C THR A 100 2.35 -39.60 16.47
N ILE A 101 3.15 -40.41 15.76
CA ILE A 101 3.49 -41.78 16.19
C ILE A 101 4.34 -41.77 17.46
N THR A 102 5.38 -40.93 17.51
CA THR A 102 6.25 -40.79 18.68
C THR A 102 5.47 -40.37 19.92
N ILE A 103 4.53 -39.43 19.77
CA ILE A 103 3.66 -38.95 20.85
C ILE A 103 2.69 -40.06 21.29
N SER A 104 2.11 -40.82 20.35
CA SER A 104 1.24 -41.98 20.65
C SER A 104 1.96 -43.02 21.49
N LEU A 105 3.22 -43.34 21.16
CA LEU A 105 4.05 -44.28 21.91
C LEU A 105 4.43 -43.73 23.30
N LEU A 106 4.86 -42.47 23.36
CA LEU A 106 5.29 -41.84 24.61
C LEU A 106 4.18 -41.79 25.66
N PHE A 107 2.97 -41.43 25.25
CA PHE A 107 1.82 -41.32 26.16
C PHE A 107 0.99 -42.60 26.25
N SER A 108 1.37 -43.67 25.53
CA SER A 108 0.61 -44.92 25.45
C SER A 108 -0.88 -44.68 25.13
N LYS A 109 -1.14 -43.78 24.17
CA LYS A 109 -2.48 -43.43 23.71
C LYS A 109 -2.70 -43.92 22.29
N ASP A 110 -3.95 -44.23 21.99
CA ASP A 110 -4.36 -44.65 20.65
C ASP A 110 -3.93 -43.63 19.59
N PHE A 111 -3.38 -44.12 18.48
CA PHE A 111 -2.87 -43.30 17.39
C PHE A 111 -3.94 -42.32 16.89
N THR A 112 -5.19 -42.76 16.76
CA THR A 112 -6.30 -41.93 16.27
C THR A 112 -6.55 -40.74 17.20
N LYS A 113 -6.48 -40.95 18.51
CA LYS A 113 -6.69 -39.87 19.50
C LYS A 113 -5.58 -38.83 19.45
N VAL A 114 -4.34 -39.26 19.22
CA VAL A 114 -3.20 -38.34 19.08
C VAL A 114 -3.27 -37.62 17.74
N ALA A 115 -3.61 -38.32 16.65
CA ALA A 115 -3.75 -37.74 15.32
C ALA A 115 -4.84 -36.65 15.24
N LEU A 116 -5.90 -36.74 16.07
CA LEU A 116 -6.92 -35.69 16.16
C LEU A 116 -6.45 -34.42 16.89
N LEU A 117 -5.32 -34.47 17.60
CA LEU A 117 -4.76 -33.37 18.38
C LEU A 117 -3.50 -32.75 17.75
N THR A 118 -3.04 -33.31 16.63
CA THR A 118 -1.83 -32.92 15.90
C THR A 118 -2.19 -32.45 14.50
#